data_AF-A0A5E4MFJ0-F1
#
_entry.id   AF-A0A5E4MFJ0-F1
#
_cell.length_a   1.000
_cell.length_b   1.000
_cell.length_c   1.000
_cell.angle_alpha   90.00
_cell.angle_beta   90.00
_cell.angle_gamma   90.00
#
_symmetry.space_group_name_H-M   'P 1'
#
loop_
_entity.id
_entity.type
_entity.pdbx_description
1 polymer ?
#
loop_
_entity_poly.entity_id
_entity_poly.type
_entity_poly.pdbx_seq_one_letter_code
_entity_poly.pdbx_strand_id
1 'polypeptide(L)'
;MENEWKATFAAKVPRVHKSSFCEECRCVKYAITTGKLLSVSNATQVVLRDVGFSLSGNLSCEVTTDGPSFKTSLVSKRIVVVELPKEKPTIITDKDKYEPGDTLNANCTSAASKPASGLTFFLNNMP
;
A
#
# COMPACT_ATOMS: atom_id res chain seq x y z
N MET A 1 6.60 5.95 -20.24
CA MET A 1 5.67 6.65 -19.33
C MET A 1 6.15 6.36 -17.92
N GLU A 2 6.07 7.36 -17.04
CA GLU A 2 6.83 7.37 -15.79
C GLU A 2 6.07 6.61 -14.70
N ASN A 3 6.40 5.33 -14.54
CA ASN A 3 5.66 4.38 -13.71
C ASN A 3 6.13 4.38 -12.24
N GLU A 4 6.91 5.37 -11.81
CA GLU A 4 7.53 5.44 -10.49
C GLU A 4 6.79 6.42 -9.58
N TRP A 5 6.68 6.08 -8.29
CA TRP A 5 6.14 6.99 -7.29
C TRP A 5 7.31 7.75 -6.65
N LYS A 6 7.28 9.09 -6.72
CA LYS A 6 8.35 9.98 -6.23
C LYS A 6 7.80 10.92 -5.16
N ALA A 7 8.56 11.12 -4.09
CA ALA A 7 8.24 12.09 -3.04
C ALA A 7 9.53 12.77 -2.53
N THR A 8 9.49 14.09 -2.44
CA THR A 8 10.59 14.93 -1.93
C THR A 8 10.32 15.31 -0.49
N PHE A 9 11.33 15.14 0.37
CA PHE A 9 11.28 15.45 1.79
C PHE A 9 12.43 16.40 2.15
N ALA A 10 12.18 17.30 3.10
CA ALA A 10 13.17 18.21 3.65
C ALA A 10 13.12 18.15 5.18
N ALA A 11 14.26 17.90 5.83
CA ALA A 11 14.37 17.78 7.28
C ALA A 11 15.60 18.52 7.81
N LYS A 12 15.56 19.01 9.06
CA LYS A 12 16.75 19.56 9.72
C LYS A 12 17.58 18.45 10.36
N VAL A 13 18.87 18.42 10.05
CA VAL A 13 19.82 17.44 10.61
C VAL A 13 20.07 17.78 12.09
N PRO A 14 19.66 16.93 13.04
CA PRO A 14 19.79 17.22 14.47
C PRO A 14 21.25 17.07 14.95
N ARG A 15 21.60 17.78 16.04
CA ARG A 15 22.92 17.70 16.71
C ARG A 15 23.09 16.41 17.53
N VAL A 16 23.00 15.25 16.89
CA VAL A 16 23.21 13.94 17.54
C VAL A 16 24.54 13.36 17.10
N HIS A 17 25.34 12.87 18.06
CA HIS A 17 26.67 12.30 17.86
C HIS A 17 26.69 10.91 17.17
N LYS A 18 25.71 10.58 16.31
CA LYS A 18 25.65 9.32 15.56
C LYS A 18 25.88 9.55 14.07
N SER A 19 26.85 8.83 13.51
CA SER A 19 27.33 8.93 12.13
C SER A 19 26.47 8.17 11.10
N SER A 20 25.15 8.13 11.29
CA SER A 20 24.23 7.35 10.47
C SER A 20 22.95 8.14 10.19
N PHE A 21 22.90 8.88 9.08
CA PHE A 21 21.79 9.77 8.73
C PHE A 21 21.16 9.38 7.39
N CYS A 22 20.24 8.40 7.42
CA CYS A 22 19.10 8.18 6.51
C CYS A 22 18.55 6.77 6.78
N GLU A 23 17.51 6.62 7.61
CA GLU A 23 17.01 5.30 8.04
C GLU A 23 15.62 5.00 7.48
N GLU A 24 15.65 4.52 6.23
CA GLU A 24 14.58 3.84 5.48
C GLU A 24 13.34 4.66 5.04
N CYS A 25 13.04 4.55 3.74
CA CYS A 25 11.67 4.77 3.25
C CYS A 25 10.86 3.49 3.41
N ARG A 26 9.60 3.60 3.83
CA ARG A 26 8.68 2.45 3.93
C ARG A 26 7.46 2.62 3.02
N CYS A 27 7.16 1.55 2.29
CA CYS A 27 5.88 1.38 1.58
C CYS A 27 4.94 0.52 2.43
N VAL A 28 3.65 0.83 2.42
CA VAL A 28 2.65 0.07 3.18
C VAL A 28 2.31 -1.23 2.43
N LYS A 29 2.44 -2.38 3.10
CA LYS A 29 2.29 -3.69 2.46
C LYS A 29 0.83 -4.12 2.32
N TYR A 30 0.35 -4.24 1.08
CA TYR A 30 -0.90 -4.91 0.71
C TYR A 30 -0.69 -5.71 -0.58
N ALA A 31 -1.10 -6.99 -0.64
CA ALA A 31 -0.94 -7.87 -1.82
C ALA A 31 -2.19 -8.73 -2.07
N ILE A 32 -2.50 -9.04 -3.34
CA ILE A 32 -3.40 -10.12 -3.86
C ILE A 32 -3.46 -10.01 -5.43
N THR A 33 -3.52 -11.11 -6.22
CA THR A 33 -3.53 -11.06 -7.72
C THR A 33 -4.21 -12.27 -8.45
N THR A 34 -5.02 -12.05 -9.53
CA THR A 34 -5.67 -12.98 -10.55
C THR A 34 -7.25 -13.18 -10.56
N GLY A 35 -7.86 -14.37 -10.39
CA GLY A 35 -9.25 -14.51 -9.87
C GLY A 35 -9.97 -15.87 -9.96
N LYS A 36 -10.39 -16.51 -8.83
CA LYS A 36 -11.28 -17.71 -8.84
C LYS A 36 -12.04 -18.03 -7.53
N LEU A 37 -13.35 -18.29 -7.59
CA LEU A 37 -14.13 -18.85 -6.45
C LEU A 37 -13.76 -20.32 -6.18
N LEU A 38 -13.58 -20.69 -4.90
CA LEU A 38 -13.30 -22.07 -4.48
C LEU A 38 -14.54 -22.79 -3.93
N SER A 39 -14.59 -24.10 -4.14
CA SER A 39 -15.65 -25.00 -3.67
C SER A 39 -15.76 -25.15 -2.15
N VAL A 40 -14.76 -24.69 -1.39
CA VAL A 40 -14.78 -24.60 0.08
C VAL A 40 -15.63 -23.41 0.59
N SER A 41 -16.11 -22.56 -0.32
CA SER A 41 -17.04 -21.46 0.02
C SER A 41 -18.40 -22.01 0.45
N ASN A 42 -19.07 -21.31 1.37
CA ASN A 42 -20.38 -21.66 1.91
C ASN A 42 -21.26 -20.40 2.07
N ALA A 43 -22.44 -20.55 2.69
CA ALA A 43 -23.41 -19.46 2.85
C ALA A 43 -22.91 -18.24 3.66
N THR A 44 -21.87 -18.37 4.48
CA THR A 44 -21.32 -17.29 5.30
C THR A 44 -19.89 -16.89 4.92
N GLN A 45 -19.17 -17.73 4.16
CA GLN A 45 -17.76 -17.54 3.84
C GLN A 45 -17.50 -17.76 2.34
N VAL A 46 -16.98 -16.73 1.68
CA VAL A 46 -16.55 -16.78 0.28
C VAL A 46 -15.03 -16.87 0.24
N VAL A 47 -14.48 -17.92 -0.36
CA VAL A 47 -13.03 -18.12 -0.53
C VAL A 47 -12.65 -17.95 -1.99
N LEU A 48 -11.86 -16.90 -2.25
CA LEU A 48 -11.34 -16.56 -3.57
C LEU A 48 -9.86 -16.90 -3.61
N ARG A 49 -9.46 -17.70 -4.59
CA ARG A 49 -8.06 -17.97 -4.90
C ARG A 49 -7.53 -16.90 -5.84
N ASP A 50 -6.29 -16.50 -5.57
CA ASP A 50 -5.44 -15.67 -6.41
C ASP A 50 -6.23 -14.50 -7.02
N VAL A 51 -6.71 -13.47 -6.30
CA VAL A 51 -7.75 -12.51 -6.81
C VAL A 51 -7.21 -11.19 -7.41
N GLY A 52 -7.72 -10.64 -8.52
CA GLY A 52 -7.00 -9.66 -9.39
C GLY A 52 -7.64 -8.28 -9.58
N PHE A 53 -6.94 -7.36 -10.26
CA PHE A 53 -7.30 -5.93 -10.26
C PHE A 53 -8.72 -5.61 -10.73
N SER A 54 -9.26 -6.36 -11.69
CA SER A 54 -10.65 -6.26 -12.16
C SER A 54 -11.69 -6.66 -11.11
N LEU A 55 -11.31 -7.44 -10.09
CA LEU A 55 -12.14 -7.81 -8.95
C LEU A 55 -12.13 -6.75 -7.82
N SER A 56 -11.40 -5.64 -8.00
CA SER A 56 -11.48 -4.51 -7.07
C SER A 56 -12.85 -3.84 -7.21
N GLY A 57 -13.67 -3.88 -6.16
CA GLY A 57 -15.05 -3.43 -6.22
C GLY A 57 -15.84 -3.89 -5.01
N ASN A 58 -17.17 -3.76 -5.10
CA ASN A 58 -18.06 -4.28 -4.06
C ASN A 58 -18.42 -5.73 -4.39
N LEU A 59 -18.04 -6.68 -3.53
CA LEU A 59 -18.66 -8.00 -3.53
C LEU A 59 -19.92 -7.95 -2.67
N SER A 60 -21.01 -8.52 -3.19
CA SER A 60 -22.30 -8.58 -2.52
C SER A 60 -22.73 -10.03 -2.33
N CYS A 61 -23.29 -10.33 -1.16
CA CYS A 61 -24.05 -11.56 -0.91
C CYS A 61 -25.53 -11.21 -0.89
N GLU A 62 -26.33 -11.98 -1.61
CA GLU A 62 -27.79 -11.86 -1.66
C GLU A 62 -28.43 -13.12 -1.07
N VAL A 63 -29.40 -12.94 -0.20
CA VAL A 63 -30.22 -14.02 0.37
C VAL A 63 -31.69 -13.66 0.17
N THR A 64 -32.42 -14.50 -0.56
CA THR A 64 -33.85 -14.33 -0.82
C THR A 64 -34.63 -15.45 -0.16
N THR A 65 -35.72 -15.12 0.56
CA THR A 65 -36.63 -16.08 1.16
C THR A 65 -37.76 -16.46 0.22
N ASP A 66 -38.20 -17.71 0.25
CA ASP A 66 -39.37 -18.18 -0.49
C ASP A 66 -40.70 -17.68 0.12
N GLY A 67 -41.81 -17.93 -0.59
CA GLY A 67 -43.13 -17.39 -0.28
C GLY A 67 -43.74 -17.85 1.07
N PRO A 68 -44.82 -17.20 1.54
CA PRO A 68 -45.64 -16.22 0.81
C PRO A 68 -45.10 -14.78 0.82
N SER A 69 -44.09 -14.47 1.64
CA SER A 69 -43.43 -13.15 1.64
C SER A 69 -41.99 -13.27 1.15
N PHE A 70 -41.76 -12.93 -0.11
CA PHE A 70 -40.41 -12.83 -0.66
C PHE A 70 -39.66 -11.67 -0.03
N LYS A 71 -38.58 -11.95 0.70
CA LYS A 71 -37.68 -10.94 1.27
C LYS A 71 -36.27 -11.19 0.77
N THR A 72 -35.71 -10.20 0.09
CA THR A 72 -34.32 -10.20 -0.36
C THR A 72 -33.48 -9.32 0.56
N SER A 73 -32.40 -9.88 1.10
CA SER A 73 -31.41 -9.18 1.90
C SER A 73 -30.08 -9.16 1.16
N LEU A 74 -29.54 -7.97 0.92
CA LEU A 74 -28.28 -7.75 0.22
C LEU A 74 -27.25 -7.13 1.17
N VAL A 75 -26.06 -7.73 1.28
CA VAL A 75 -24.95 -7.19 2.07
C VAL A 75 -23.72 -7.08 1.19
N SER A 76 -23.12 -5.89 1.14
CA SER A 76 -21.94 -5.60 0.30
C SER A 76 -20.70 -5.26 1.13
N LYS A 77 -19.53 -5.71 0.66
CA LYS A 77 -18.20 -5.34 1.18
C LYS A 77 -17.31 -4.91 0.01
N ARG A 78 -16.60 -3.79 0.16
CA ARG A 78 -15.60 -3.36 -0.83
C ARG A 78 -14.28 -4.13 -0.60
N ILE A 79 -13.74 -4.70 -1.67
CA ILE A 79 -12.40 -5.29 -1.74
C ILE A 79 -11.57 -4.45 -2.71
N VAL A 80 -10.29 -4.25 -2.38
CA VAL A 80 -9.31 -3.60 -3.26
C VAL A 80 -8.18 -4.56 -3.50
N VAL A 81 -7.85 -4.78 -4.77
CA VAL A 81 -6.73 -5.63 -5.18
C VAL A 81 -5.50 -4.79 -5.45
N VAL A 82 -4.35 -5.30 -5.07
CA VAL A 82 -3.17 -4.51 -4.71
C VAL A 82 -1.88 -5.12 -5.24
N GLU A 83 -1.10 -4.32 -5.96
CA GLU A 83 0.23 -4.65 -6.48
C GLU A 83 1.27 -3.96 -5.61
N LEU A 84 2.18 -4.74 -5.03
CA LEU A 84 3.32 -4.22 -4.32
C LEU A 84 4.41 -3.74 -5.31
N PRO A 85 5.17 -2.70 -4.96
CA PRO A 85 6.47 -2.47 -5.58
C PRO A 85 7.31 -3.76 -5.49
N LYS A 86 7.95 -4.15 -6.60
CA LYS A 86 8.82 -5.34 -6.64
C LYS A 86 10.08 -5.18 -5.78
N GLU A 87 10.47 -3.93 -5.54
CA GLU A 87 11.71 -3.54 -4.87
C GLU A 87 11.42 -2.56 -3.73
N LYS A 88 12.35 -2.43 -2.78
CA LYS A 88 12.25 -1.39 -1.74
C LYS A 88 12.38 0.00 -2.38
N PRO A 89 11.74 1.04 -1.81
CA PRO A 89 11.97 2.41 -2.26
C PRO A 89 13.43 2.82 -2.01
N THR A 90 14.00 3.56 -2.97
CA THR A 90 15.36 4.10 -2.91
C THR A 90 15.31 5.56 -2.45
N ILE A 91 16.25 5.95 -1.59
CA ILE A 91 16.45 7.34 -1.17
C ILE A 91 17.68 7.90 -1.91
N ILE A 92 17.54 9.09 -2.48
CA ILE A 92 18.61 9.88 -3.10
C ILE A 92 18.67 11.23 -2.39
N THR A 93 19.83 11.60 -1.87
CA THR A 93 20.05 12.86 -1.14
C THR A 93 20.76 13.90 -2.01
N ASP A 94 20.61 15.20 -1.69
CA ASP A 94 21.32 16.28 -2.41
C ASP A 94 22.83 16.36 -2.07
N LYS A 95 23.28 15.69 -1.01
CA LYS A 95 24.69 15.56 -0.59
C LYS A 95 24.97 14.14 -0.08
N ASP A 96 26.24 13.72 -0.15
CA ASP A 96 26.72 12.47 0.48
C ASP A 96 26.89 12.60 2.01
N LYS A 97 27.03 13.82 2.52
CA LYS A 97 27.26 14.16 3.93
C LYS A 97 26.57 15.46 4.29
N TYR A 98 26.07 15.53 5.51
CA TYR A 98 25.44 16.71 6.09
C TYR A 98 26.00 16.98 7.47
N GLU A 99 26.09 18.26 7.84
CA GLU A 99 26.49 18.67 9.18
C GLU A 99 25.26 19.02 10.04
N PRO A 100 25.33 18.91 11.38
CA PRO A 100 24.23 19.29 12.24
C PRO A 100 23.78 20.75 12.05
N GLY A 101 22.50 20.94 11.72
CA GLY A 101 21.92 22.23 11.34
C GLY A 101 21.68 22.39 9.84
N ASP A 102 22.27 21.55 8.98
CA ASP A 102 21.93 21.47 7.57
C ASP A 102 20.45 21.14 7.36
N THR A 103 19.93 21.52 6.20
CA THR A 103 18.69 20.95 5.66
C THR A 103 19.07 19.76 4.78
N LEU A 104 18.63 18.57 5.17
CA LEU A 104 18.67 17.36 4.38
C LEU A 104 17.53 17.39 3.37
N ASN A 105 17.82 17.39 2.07
CA ASN A 105 16.83 17.18 1.02
C ASN A 105 16.96 15.75 0.49
N ALA A 106 15.86 14.99 0.53
CA ALA A 106 15.83 13.59 0.16
C ALA A 106 14.69 13.32 -0.82
N ASN A 107 15.00 12.73 -1.97
CA ASN A 107 14.02 12.17 -2.89
C ASN A 107 13.88 10.68 -2.62
N CYS A 108 12.67 10.27 -2.24
CA CYS A 108 12.29 8.88 -2.13
C CYS A 108 11.57 8.45 -3.41
N THR A 109 12.04 7.39 -4.06
CA THR A 109 11.46 6.83 -5.27
C THR A 109 11.09 5.37 -5.04
N SER A 110 9.87 4.98 -5.40
CA SER A 110 9.40 3.59 -5.34
C SER A 110 8.97 3.10 -6.72
N ALA A 111 9.19 1.81 -6.97
CA ALA A 111 8.72 1.14 -8.17
C ALA A 111 7.18 1.17 -8.28
N ALA A 112 6.69 0.88 -9.49
CA ALA A 112 5.27 0.81 -9.79
C ALA A 112 4.49 -0.05 -8.78
N SER A 113 3.33 0.45 -8.37
CA SER A 113 2.43 -0.21 -7.43
C SER A 113 0.99 0.21 -7.70
N LYS A 114 0.05 -0.61 -7.24
CA LYS A 114 -1.39 -0.34 -7.36
C LYS A 114 -2.07 -0.60 -6.00
N PRO A 115 -2.78 0.36 -5.39
CA PRO A 115 -2.83 1.77 -5.74
C PRO A 115 -1.44 2.45 -5.61
N ALA A 116 -1.41 3.75 -5.85
CA ALA A 116 -0.23 4.57 -5.65
C ALA A 116 0.41 4.32 -4.26
N SER A 117 1.72 4.09 -4.22
CA SER A 117 2.43 3.92 -2.94
C SER A 117 2.46 5.24 -2.19
N GLY A 118 1.89 5.27 -0.99
CA GLY A 118 2.22 6.30 -0.01
C GLY A 118 3.68 6.15 0.40
N LEU A 119 4.46 7.22 0.27
CA LEU A 119 5.85 7.28 0.71
C LEU A 119 5.94 8.12 1.97
N THR A 120 6.72 7.63 2.94
CA THR A 120 7.01 8.35 4.17
C THR A 120 8.49 8.19 4.47
N PHE A 121 9.15 9.32 4.66
CA PHE A 121 10.55 9.42 5.06
C PHE A 121 10.65 9.43 6.59
N PHE A 122 11.74 8.89 7.13
CA PHE A 122 12.04 8.94 8.55
C PHE A 122 13.50 9.33 8.79
N LEU A 123 13.74 10.24 9.73
CA LEU A 123 15.07 10.65 10.18
C LEU A 123 15.24 10.22 11.64
N ASN A 124 16.10 9.23 11.90
CA ASN A 124 16.26 8.63 13.25
C ASN A 124 14.92 8.17 13.86
N ASN A 125 14.12 7.42 13.08
CA ASN A 125 12.77 6.97 13.41
C ASN A 125 11.71 8.08 13.66
N MET A 126 12.02 9.35 13.42
CA MET A 126 11.04 10.45 13.46
C MET A 126 10.51 10.75 12.05
N PRO A 127 9.19 10.90 11.85
CA PRO A 127 8.59 11.29 10.56
C PRO A 127 8.82 12.76 10.21
#